data_AF-A0A452DIY0-F1
#
_entry.id   AF-A0A452DIY0-F1
#
_cell.length_a   1.000
_cell.length_b   1.000
_cell.length_c   1.000
_cell.angle_alpha   90.00
_cell.angle_beta   90.00
_cell.angle_gamma   90.00
#
_symmetry.space_group_name_H-M   'P 1'
#
loop_
_entity.id
_entity.type
_entity.pdbx_description
1 polymer ?
#
loop_
_entity_poly.entity_id
_entity_poly.type
_entity_poly.pdbx_seq_one_letter_code
_entity_poly.pdbx_strand_id
1 'polypeptide(L)'
;MIPVSLVVVVVGGWTAVYLTDLVLKSSVYFKHSYEDWLENNGLSISPFHIRWQTAVFNRAFYSWGRRKARMLYQWYSSFSLFWFGLVIVILRNTFKKKKTGWTISVYITFSLQNIGFGSLDVPGINLPVNQLTYFFAAVLISGVVHEIGHGIAAIREQVRFNGFGIFLFIIYPGAFVDLFTTHLQLISPVQQLRIFCAGIWHNFILALLGILALILLPVILLPFYYTGVGVLITEVAEDSPAIGPRGLFVGDLVTHLQDCPVTNVQDWNECLDTITYEPQIGYCISASTLQQLSFPVRAYKRLDGSTECCNNHSLTDVCFSYRNNFNKRLHTCLPARKAVEATQVCRTNKDCKKSSSSSFCIIPSLETHTRLIKVKHPPQIDMLYVGHPLHLHYTVSITSFIPRFKFLSIDLPVVVETFVKYLISLSGALAIVNAVPCFALDGQWILNSFLDATLTSVIGDNDVKDLIGFFILLGGSILLAANVALGLWMVTAR
;
A
#
# COMPACT_ATOMS: atom_id res chain seq x y z
N MET A 1 15.20 8.15 -4.71
CA MET A 1 15.67 9.52 -5.02
C MET A 1 14.78 10.08 -6.12
N ILE A 2 14.19 11.26 -5.92
CA ILE A 2 13.39 11.93 -6.96
C ILE A 2 14.34 12.29 -8.11
N PRO A 3 14.09 11.83 -9.35
CA PRO A 3 14.97 12.16 -10.45
C PRO A 3 14.93 13.67 -10.70
N VAL A 4 16.11 14.28 -10.86
CA VAL A 4 16.25 15.74 -11.11
C VAL A 4 15.39 16.17 -12.30
N SER A 5 15.24 15.31 -13.30
CA SER A 5 14.35 15.52 -14.43
C SER A 5 12.90 15.78 -14.02
N LEU A 6 12.35 15.05 -13.04
CA LEU A 6 10.99 15.25 -12.55
C LEU A 6 10.84 16.60 -11.85
N VAL A 7 11.82 17.00 -11.04
CA VAL A 7 11.80 18.30 -10.37
C VAL A 7 11.84 19.43 -11.39
N VAL A 8 12.72 19.33 -12.39
CA VAL A 8 12.82 20.32 -13.48
C VAL A 8 11.53 20.40 -14.27
N VAL A 9 10.88 19.26 -14.57
CA VAL A 9 9.59 19.24 -15.28
C VAL A 9 8.49 19.89 -14.45
N VAL A 10 8.39 19.59 -13.15
CA VAL A 10 7.35 20.16 -12.28
C VAL A 10 7.56 21.66 -12.11
N VAL A 11 8.76 22.10 -11.72
CA VAL A 11 9.06 23.51 -11.49
C VAL A 11 8.99 24.31 -12.79
N GLY A 12 9.54 23.76 -13.88
CA GLY A 12 9.47 24.37 -15.21
C GLY A 12 8.04 24.51 -15.70
N GLY A 13 7.20 23.49 -15.50
CA GLY A 13 5.78 23.51 -15.81
C GLY A 13 5.02 24.59 -15.03
N TRP A 14 5.22 24.68 -13.71
CA TRP A 14 4.62 25.73 -12.89
C TRP A 14 5.06 27.14 -13.29
N THR A 15 6.35 27.28 -13.60
CA THR A 15 6.90 28.56 -14.06
C THR A 15 6.27 28.96 -15.39
N ALA A 16 6.13 28.03 -16.34
CA ALA A 16 5.47 28.29 -17.62
C ALA A 16 4.00 28.68 -17.45
N VAL A 17 3.25 27.99 -16.58
CA VAL A 17 1.84 28.33 -16.29
C VAL A 17 1.74 29.74 -15.69
N TYR A 18 2.56 30.05 -14.68
CA TYR A 18 2.51 31.36 -14.02
C TYR A 18 2.98 32.50 -14.93
N LEU A 19 4.02 32.28 -15.74
CA LEU A 19 4.45 33.27 -16.74
C LEU A 19 3.37 33.50 -17.79
N THR A 20 2.68 32.44 -18.22
CA THR A 20 1.55 32.57 -19.16
C THR A 20 0.41 33.40 -18.55
N ASP A 21 0.06 33.14 -17.30
CA ASP A 21 -0.95 33.92 -16.55
C ASP A 21 -0.57 35.40 -16.44
N LEU A 22 0.70 35.71 -16.14
CA LEU A 22 1.22 37.07 -16.08
C LEU A 22 1.22 37.77 -17.44
N VAL A 23 1.60 37.07 -18.52
CA VAL A 23 1.58 37.61 -19.89
C VAL A 23 0.14 37.93 -20.32
N LEU A 24 -0.82 37.06 -20.02
CA LEU A 24 -2.23 37.30 -20.34
C LEU A 24 -2.82 38.46 -19.52
N LYS A 25 -2.50 38.57 -18.23
CA LYS A 25 -2.94 39.68 -17.37
C LYS A 25 -2.28 41.03 -17.68
N SER A 26 -1.08 41.02 -18.25
CA SER A 26 -0.38 42.24 -18.67
C SER A 26 -0.72 42.68 -20.11
N SER A 27 -1.34 41.81 -20.91
CA SER A 27 -1.70 42.11 -22.29
C SER A 27 -2.84 43.13 -22.39
N VAL A 28 -2.62 44.23 -23.11
CA VAL A 28 -3.63 45.27 -23.35
C VAL A 28 -4.88 44.73 -24.05
N TYR A 29 -4.71 43.72 -24.92
CA TYR A 29 -5.82 43.17 -25.72
C TYR A 29 -6.60 42.09 -24.98
N PHE A 30 -5.92 41.23 -24.23
CA PHE A 30 -6.53 40.02 -23.65
C PHE A 30 -6.87 40.13 -22.16
N LYS A 31 -6.35 41.13 -21.45
CA LYS A 31 -6.51 41.24 -19.98
C LYS A 31 -7.96 41.09 -19.53
N HIS A 32 -8.86 41.95 -19.99
CA HIS A 32 -10.26 41.93 -19.57
C HIS A 32 -10.94 40.62 -19.90
N SER A 33 -10.79 40.13 -21.14
CA SER A 33 -11.40 38.86 -21.55
C SER A 33 -10.85 37.66 -20.76
N TYR A 34 -9.57 37.69 -20.37
CA TYR A 34 -8.94 36.62 -19.60
C TYR A 34 -9.31 36.67 -18.11
N GLU A 35 -9.34 37.86 -17.51
CA GLU A 35 -9.81 38.06 -16.12
C GLU A 35 -11.28 37.65 -15.98
N ASP A 36 -12.15 38.11 -16.90
CA ASP A 36 -13.55 37.70 -16.95
C ASP A 36 -13.68 36.19 -17.15
N TRP A 37 -12.83 35.58 -18.01
CA TRP A 37 -12.84 34.13 -18.22
C TRP A 37 -12.43 33.37 -16.96
N LEU A 38 -11.39 33.84 -16.25
CA LEU A 38 -10.96 33.24 -14.98
C LEU A 38 -12.06 33.32 -13.93
N GLU A 39 -12.69 34.50 -13.76
CA GLU A 39 -13.77 34.70 -12.80
C GLU A 39 -15.01 33.86 -13.14
N ASN A 40 -15.43 33.83 -14.41
CA ASN A 40 -16.59 33.05 -14.85
C ASN A 40 -16.40 31.54 -14.68
N ASN A 41 -15.14 31.06 -14.76
CA ASN A 41 -14.81 29.64 -14.51
C ASN A 41 -14.41 29.37 -13.05
N GLY A 42 -14.37 30.39 -12.19
CA GLY A 42 -13.97 30.27 -10.78
C GLY A 42 -12.50 29.86 -10.60
N LEU A 43 -11.64 30.23 -11.55
CA LEU A 43 -10.21 29.89 -11.55
C LEU A 43 -9.36 31.02 -10.96
N SER A 44 -8.41 30.65 -10.11
CA SER A 44 -7.42 31.56 -9.53
C SER A 44 -6.05 30.91 -9.64
N ILE A 45 -5.13 31.61 -10.31
CA ILE A 45 -3.75 31.16 -10.52
C ILE A 45 -2.82 32.03 -9.67
N SER A 46 -1.93 31.37 -8.95
CA SER A 46 -0.91 31.95 -8.08
C SER A 46 0.39 31.13 -8.20
N PRO A 47 1.55 31.66 -7.77
CA PRO A 47 2.80 30.91 -7.87
C PRO A 47 2.71 29.53 -7.22
N PHE A 48 2.96 28.47 -8.00
CA PHE A 48 2.86 27.07 -7.57
C PHE A 48 1.48 26.63 -7.04
N HIS A 49 0.42 27.37 -7.34
CA HIS A 49 -0.90 27.12 -6.79
C HIS A 49 -2.02 27.51 -7.76
N ILE A 50 -2.87 26.54 -8.12
CA ILE A 50 -4.09 26.78 -8.90
C ILE A 50 -5.28 26.39 -8.04
N ARG A 51 -6.29 27.25 -8.03
CA ARG A 51 -7.55 27.03 -7.31
C ARG A 51 -8.71 27.11 -8.30
N TRP A 52 -9.62 26.16 -8.19
CA TRP A 52 -10.87 26.11 -8.93
C TRP A 52 -12.04 26.03 -7.96
N GLN A 53 -12.99 26.95 -8.07
CA GLN A 53 -14.19 27.00 -7.24
C GLN A 53 -15.43 26.94 -8.12
N THR A 54 -16.44 26.18 -7.68
CA THR A 54 -17.70 26.04 -8.40
C THR A 54 -18.90 26.04 -7.47
N ALA A 55 -19.98 26.68 -7.92
CA ALA A 55 -21.29 26.66 -7.27
C ALA A 55 -22.21 25.54 -7.81
N VAL A 56 -21.76 24.77 -8.81
CA VAL A 56 -22.58 23.75 -9.49
C VAL A 56 -23.13 22.71 -8.51
N PHE A 57 -22.32 22.31 -7.52
CA PHE A 57 -22.71 21.30 -6.54
C PHE A 57 -23.59 21.85 -5.41
N ASN A 58 -23.80 23.17 -5.30
CA ASN A 58 -24.51 23.79 -4.18
C ASN A 58 -25.91 23.20 -4.00
N ARG A 59 -26.65 22.96 -5.09
CA ARG A 59 -27.98 22.34 -5.02
C ARG A 59 -27.94 20.93 -4.44
N ALA A 60 -26.93 20.14 -4.79
CA ALA A 60 -26.74 18.79 -4.24
C ALA A 60 -26.42 18.86 -2.74
N PHE A 61 -25.50 19.74 -2.34
CA PHE A 61 -25.18 20.00 -0.93
C PHE A 61 -26.40 20.44 -0.12
N TYR A 62 -27.20 21.37 -0.63
CA TYR A 62 -28.46 21.79 0.02
C TYR A 62 -29.48 20.66 0.11
N SER A 63 -29.57 19.81 -0.91
CA SER A 63 -30.43 18.62 -0.88
C SER A 63 -29.97 17.66 0.21
N TRP A 64 -28.68 17.28 0.22
CA TRP A 64 -28.12 16.34 1.19
C TRP A 64 -28.24 16.87 2.62
N GLY A 65 -27.86 18.12 2.87
CA GLY A 65 -27.91 18.74 4.19
C GLY A 65 -29.33 18.91 4.78
N ARG A 66 -30.37 18.97 3.94
CA ARG A 66 -31.76 19.16 4.38
C ARG A 66 -32.63 17.90 4.35
N ARG A 67 -32.32 16.90 3.52
CA ARG A 67 -33.22 15.75 3.23
C ARG A 67 -33.59 14.92 4.44
N LYS A 68 -32.66 14.68 5.38
CA LYS A 68 -32.92 13.92 6.63
C LYS A 68 -32.26 14.59 7.83
N ALA A 69 -32.67 15.83 8.10
CA ALA A 69 -32.08 16.69 9.13
C ALA A 69 -31.94 16.03 10.52
N ARG A 70 -32.90 15.19 10.95
CA ARG A 70 -32.80 14.45 12.23
C ARG A 70 -31.72 13.38 12.22
N MET A 71 -31.63 12.59 11.14
CA MET A 71 -30.59 11.55 11.02
C MET A 71 -29.20 12.17 10.93
N LEU A 72 -29.04 13.27 10.17
CA LEU A 72 -27.78 13.99 10.10
C LEU A 72 -27.38 14.58 11.46
N TYR A 73 -28.35 15.14 12.21
CA TYR A 73 -28.07 15.62 13.56
C TYR A 73 -27.56 14.49 14.46
N GLN A 74 -28.22 13.33 14.45
CA GLN A 74 -27.77 12.17 15.22
C GLN A 74 -26.40 11.67 14.74
N TRP A 75 -26.15 11.63 13.44
CA TRP A 75 -24.89 11.23 12.83
C TRP A 75 -23.71 12.07 13.35
N TYR A 76 -23.81 13.40 13.26
CA TYR A 76 -22.73 14.30 13.72
C TYR A 76 -22.65 14.41 15.25
N SER A 77 -23.78 14.28 15.96
CA SER A 77 -23.80 14.31 17.42
C SER A 77 -23.18 13.06 18.04
N SER A 78 -23.44 11.88 17.47
CA SER A 78 -22.84 10.61 17.91
C SER A 78 -21.32 10.64 17.80
N PHE A 79 -20.78 11.22 16.72
CA PHE A 79 -19.34 11.40 16.60
C PHE A 79 -18.78 12.34 17.66
N SER A 80 -19.44 13.48 17.90
CA SER A 80 -18.98 14.43 18.92
C SER A 80 -18.87 13.76 20.30
N LEU A 81 -19.85 12.94 20.67
CA LEU A 81 -19.83 12.15 21.91
C LEU A 81 -18.73 11.09 21.93
N PHE A 82 -18.57 10.35 20.83
CA PHE A 82 -17.49 9.36 20.69
C PHE A 82 -16.11 10.01 20.82
N TRP A 83 -15.90 11.15 20.16
CA TRP A 83 -14.66 11.90 20.18
C TRP A 83 -14.32 12.41 21.59
N PHE A 84 -15.29 13.01 22.29
CA PHE A 84 -15.09 13.41 23.68
C PHE A 84 -14.82 12.22 24.60
N GLY A 85 -15.51 11.11 24.41
CA GLY A 85 -15.24 9.87 25.13
C GLY A 85 -13.81 9.38 24.91
N LEU A 86 -13.32 9.39 23.67
CA LEU A 86 -11.96 9.00 23.31
C LEU A 86 -10.93 9.93 23.97
N VAL A 87 -11.11 11.25 23.88
CA VAL A 87 -10.22 12.24 24.48
C VAL A 87 -10.16 12.07 26.01
N ILE A 88 -11.30 11.87 26.66
CA ILE A 88 -11.36 11.62 28.11
C ILE A 88 -10.63 10.34 28.49
N VAL A 89 -10.77 9.26 27.70
CA VAL A 89 -10.06 7.99 27.94
C VAL A 89 -8.55 8.17 27.77
N ILE A 90 -8.11 8.89 26.73
CA ILE A 90 -6.70 9.20 26.49
C ILE A 90 -6.12 10.02 27.65
N LEU A 91 -6.80 11.11 28.04
CA LEU A 91 -6.39 11.94 29.18
C LEU A 91 -6.36 11.12 30.47
N ARG A 92 -7.37 10.30 30.75
CA ARG A 92 -7.37 9.44 31.96
C ARG A 92 -6.18 8.48 31.97
N ASN A 93 -5.83 7.92 30.82
CA ASN A 93 -4.73 6.96 30.69
C ASN A 93 -3.35 7.64 30.78
N THR A 94 -3.21 8.88 30.28
CA THR A 94 -1.97 9.67 30.45
C THR A 94 -1.79 10.14 31.89
N PHE A 95 -2.87 10.58 32.57
CA PHE A 95 -2.83 10.99 33.98
C PHE A 95 -2.56 9.82 34.95
N LYS A 96 -3.02 8.59 34.65
CA LYS A 96 -2.73 7.40 35.47
C LYS A 96 -1.28 6.92 35.36
N LYS A 97 -0.59 7.17 34.24
CA LYS A 97 0.83 6.83 34.05
C LYS A 97 1.75 7.92 34.61
N LYS A 98 1.68 8.17 35.92
CA LYS A 98 2.55 9.16 36.61
C LYS A 98 3.92 8.61 37.04
N LYS A 99 4.36 7.44 36.52
CA LYS A 99 5.63 6.81 36.95
C LYS A 99 6.46 6.09 35.87
N THR A 100 6.27 6.41 34.60
CA THR A 100 7.24 6.11 33.54
C THR A 100 7.00 7.13 32.41
N GLY A 101 8.07 7.71 31.88
CA GLY A 101 8.09 9.00 31.19
C GLY A 101 7.02 9.26 30.13
N TRP A 102 6.80 10.57 29.91
CA TRP A 102 6.05 11.21 28.84
C TRP A 102 6.00 10.39 27.54
N THR A 103 5.02 9.49 27.43
CA THR A 103 4.79 8.64 26.26
C THR A 103 3.46 9.02 25.62
N ILE A 104 3.28 10.33 25.38
CA ILE A 104 2.26 10.83 24.46
C ILE A 104 2.68 10.52 23.01
N SER A 105 3.99 10.45 22.72
CA SER A 105 4.52 10.01 21.42
C SER A 105 4.32 8.53 21.11
N VAL A 106 3.83 7.71 22.06
CA VAL A 106 3.68 6.27 21.85
C VAL A 106 2.30 5.90 21.30
N TYR A 107 1.19 6.57 21.64
CA TYR A 107 -0.12 6.06 21.21
C TYR A 107 -0.48 6.34 19.73
N ILE A 108 -0.03 7.46 19.17
CA ILE A 108 -0.24 7.79 17.75
C ILE A 108 0.67 6.89 16.87
N THR A 109 1.92 6.69 17.30
CA THR A 109 2.89 5.81 16.63
C THR A 109 2.48 4.33 16.73
N PHE A 110 1.95 3.88 17.86
CA PHE A 110 1.60 2.47 18.10
C PHE A 110 0.31 2.00 17.39
N SER A 111 -0.58 2.93 17.00
CA SER A 111 -1.79 2.58 16.23
C SER A 111 -1.53 2.49 14.72
N LEU A 112 -0.58 3.28 14.18
CA LEU A 112 -0.20 3.21 12.77
C LEU A 112 0.72 2.01 12.47
N GLN A 113 1.56 1.64 13.44
CA GLN A 113 2.56 0.58 13.25
C GLN A 113 1.98 -0.86 13.31
N ASN A 114 0.88 -1.09 14.04
CA ASN A 114 0.27 -2.42 14.15
C ASN A 114 -0.68 -2.80 12.99
N ILE A 115 -0.98 -1.86 12.09
CA ILE A 115 -1.80 -2.10 10.88
C ILE A 115 -0.89 -2.33 9.65
N GLY A 116 0.43 -2.44 9.84
CA GLY A 116 1.39 -2.63 8.74
C GLY A 116 1.75 -1.34 7.96
N PHE A 117 1.34 -0.17 8.47
CA PHE A 117 1.54 1.15 7.85
C PHE A 117 2.64 1.98 8.55
N GLY A 118 3.67 1.31 9.09
CA GLY A 118 4.67 1.92 9.97
C GLY A 118 5.75 2.78 9.29
N SER A 119 5.82 2.81 7.96
CA SER A 119 6.70 3.73 7.23
C SER A 119 5.90 4.93 6.74
N LEU A 120 6.36 6.15 7.06
CA LEU A 120 5.89 7.36 6.40
C LEU A 120 6.15 7.21 4.90
N ASP A 121 5.10 6.98 4.12
CA ASP A 121 5.18 6.88 2.67
C ASP A 121 5.39 8.29 2.09
N VAL A 122 6.65 8.62 1.81
CA VAL A 122 7.06 9.89 1.21
C VAL A 122 7.22 9.68 -0.31
N PRO A 123 6.34 10.29 -1.13
CA PRO A 123 6.46 10.32 -2.58
C PRO A 123 7.89 10.59 -3.05
N GLY A 124 8.49 9.63 -3.78
CA GLY A 124 9.81 9.79 -4.40
C GLY A 124 11.03 9.44 -3.53
N ILE A 125 10.84 9.08 -2.26
CA ILE A 125 11.91 8.47 -1.45
C ILE A 125 11.71 6.96 -1.32
N ASN A 126 10.58 6.53 -0.74
CA ASN A 126 10.24 5.12 -0.52
C ASN A 126 9.04 4.63 -1.35
N LEU A 127 8.38 5.52 -2.10
CA LEU A 127 7.27 5.16 -2.98
C LEU A 127 7.74 5.01 -4.44
N PRO A 128 7.49 3.87 -5.11
CA PRO A 128 7.76 3.73 -6.53
C PRO A 128 6.84 4.65 -7.36
N VAL A 129 7.37 5.16 -8.49
CA VAL A 129 6.72 6.20 -9.30
C VAL A 129 5.36 5.74 -9.84
N ASN A 130 5.21 4.45 -10.13
CA ASN A 130 3.95 3.84 -10.57
C ASN A 130 2.83 3.93 -9.51
N GLN A 131 3.17 4.08 -8.22
CA GLN A 131 2.21 4.19 -7.13
C GLN A 131 1.82 5.63 -6.80
N LEU A 132 2.54 6.63 -7.34
CA LEU A 132 2.23 8.05 -7.11
C LEU A 132 0.81 8.43 -7.53
N THR A 133 0.32 7.85 -8.64
CA THR A 133 -1.04 8.11 -9.11
C THR A 133 -2.08 7.64 -8.10
N TYR A 134 -1.90 6.46 -7.49
CA TYR A 134 -2.80 5.97 -6.44
C TYR A 134 -2.74 6.84 -5.19
N PHE A 135 -1.53 7.24 -4.80
CA PHE A 135 -1.31 8.11 -3.66
C PHE A 135 -2.04 9.46 -3.84
N PHE A 136 -1.80 10.19 -4.94
CA PHE A 136 -2.43 11.49 -5.16
C PHE A 136 -3.94 11.39 -5.38
N ALA A 137 -4.42 10.33 -6.04
CA ALA A 137 -5.85 10.08 -6.16
C ALA A 137 -6.50 9.82 -4.79
N ALA A 138 -5.87 9.02 -3.93
CA ALA A 138 -6.35 8.74 -2.58
C ALA A 138 -6.33 10.00 -1.69
N VAL A 139 -5.29 10.83 -1.77
CA VAL A 139 -5.25 12.15 -1.10
C VAL A 139 -6.41 13.03 -1.56
N LEU A 140 -6.60 13.19 -2.87
CA LEU A 140 -7.67 14.02 -3.41
C LEU A 140 -9.06 13.52 -2.98
N ILE A 141 -9.32 12.22 -3.08
CA ILE A 141 -10.61 11.65 -2.67
C ILE A 141 -10.84 11.83 -1.17
N SER A 142 -9.81 11.62 -0.36
CA SER A 142 -9.89 11.84 1.09
C SER A 142 -10.18 13.32 1.40
N GLY A 143 -9.49 14.26 0.75
CA GLY A 143 -9.75 15.69 0.87
C GLY A 143 -11.16 16.08 0.43
N VAL A 144 -11.64 15.57 -0.71
CA VAL A 144 -13.01 15.83 -1.18
C VAL A 144 -14.04 15.34 -0.17
N VAL A 145 -13.88 14.11 0.35
CA VAL A 145 -14.82 13.53 1.33
C VAL A 145 -14.78 14.29 2.67
N HIS A 146 -13.61 14.74 3.10
CA HIS A 146 -13.42 15.59 4.27
C HIS A 146 -14.24 16.89 4.17
N GLU A 147 -14.05 17.61 3.07
CA GLU A 147 -14.71 18.88 2.79
C GLU A 147 -16.22 18.73 2.58
N ILE A 148 -16.65 17.62 1.97
CA ILE A 148 -18.07 17.25 1.91
C ILE A 148 -18.66 17.15 3.33
N GLY A 149 -17.90 16.60 4.28
CA GLY A 149 -18.28 16.53 5.68
C GLY A 149 -18.60 17.90 6.27
N HIS A 150 -17.67 18.86 6.13
CA HIS A 150 -17.89 20.25 6.58
C HIS A 150 -19.08 20.90 5.88
N GLY A 151 -19.18 20.78 4.56
CA GLY A 151 -20.26 21.39 3.77
C GLY A 151 -21.65 20.90 4.19
N ILE A 152 -21.85 19.59 4.34
CA ILE A 152 -23.13 19.02 4.75
C ILE A 152 -23.47 19.42 6.19
N ALA A 153 -22.49 19.43 7.10
CA ALA A 153 -22.70 19.84 8.48
C ALA A 153 -23.03 21.34 8.59
N ALA A 154 -22.33 22.21 7.85
CA ALA A 154 -22.57 23.64 7.83
C ALA A 154 -23.99 23.99 7.38
N ILE A 155 -24.45 23.38 6.28
CA ILE A 155 -25.83 23.57 5.79
C ILE A 155 -26.86 23.09 6.82
N ARG A 156 -26.57 22.00 7.53
CA ARG A 156 -27.46 21.47 8.56
C ARG A 156 -27.61 22.44 9.74
N GLU A 157 -26.51 23.09 10.14
CA GLU A 157 -26.46 24.14 11.17
C GLU A 157 -26.88 25.53 10.67
N GLN A 158 -27.47 25.61 9.47
CA GLN A 158 -27.96 26.85 8.84
C GLN A 158 -26.86 27.88 8.52
N VAL A 159 -25.62 27.45 8.35
CA VAL A 159 -24.53 28.28 7.83
C VAL A 159 -24.63 28.37 6.31
N ARG A 160 -24.40 29.56 5.76
CA ARG A 160 -24.44 29.80 4.32
C ARG A 160 -23.24 29.14 3.64
N PHE A 161 -23.53 28.37 2.59
CA PHE A 161 -22.56 27.68 1.76
C PHE A 161 -22.38 28.45 0.45
N ASN A 162 -21.17 28.96 0.18
CA ASN A 162 -20.87 29.75 -1.01
C ASN A 162 -20.50 28.86 -2.19
N GLY A 163 -19.65 27.85 -1.97
CA GLY A 163 -19.24 26.92 -3.02
C GLY A 163 -18.30 25.83 -2.55
N PHE A 164 -18.00 24.90 -3.46
CA PHE A 164 -16.99 23.85 -3.30
C PHE A 164 -15.84 24.13 -4.26
N GLY A 165 -14.61 23.82 -3.85
CA GLY A 165 -13.46 23.98 -4.72
C GLY A 165 -12.41 22.90 -4.55
N ILE A 166 -11.54 22.84 -5.56
CA ILE A 166 -10.36 21.98 -5.62
C ILE A 166 -9.16 22.89 -5.87
N PHE A 167 -8.03 22.59 -5.26
CA PHE A 167 -6.77 23.27 -5.52
C PHE A 167 -5.66 22.27 -5.81
N LEU A 168 -4.63 22.73 -6.50
CA LEU A 168 -3.40 22.00 -6.74
C LEU A 168 -2.24 22.89 -6.27
N PHE A 169 -1.52 22.44 -5.25
CA PHE A 169 -0.33 23.10 -4.72
C PHE A 169 0.92 22.28 -5.05
N ILE A 170 1.77 22.77 -5.96
CA ILE A 170 2.93 22.06 -6.52
C ILE A 170 2.53 20.71 -7.18
N ILE A 171 2.37 19.66 -6.39
CA ILE A 171 1.89 18.34 -6.85
C ILE A 171 0.74 17.81 -5.98
N TYR A 172 0.43 18.51 -4.89
CA TYR A 172 -0.55 18.11 -3.89
C TYR A 172 -1.95 18.57 -4.30
N PRO A 173 -2.86 17.66 -4.64
CA PRO A 173 -4.26 18.01 -4.88
C PRO A 173 -4.99 18.11 -3.54
N GLY A 174 -5.83 19.13 -3.38
CA GLY A 174 -6.67 19.33 -2.21
C GLY A 174 -8.06 19.82 -2.59
N ALA A 175 -8.98 19.76 -1.64
CA ALA A 175 -10.32 20.33 -1.78
C ALA A 175 -10.56 21.34 -0.67
N PHE A 176 -11.56 22.20 -0.84
CA PHE A 176 -12.03 23.11 0.20
C PHE A 176 -13.51 23.42 0.04
N VAL A 177 -14.21 23.70 1.13
CA VAL A 177 -15.52 24.38 1.11
C VAL A 177 -15.40 25.86 1.48
N ASP A 178 -16.09 26.70 0.72
CA ASP A 178 -16.22 28.13 1.01
C ASP A 178 -17.50 28.36 1.84
N LEU A 179 -17.30 28.61 3.14
CA LEU A 179 -18.35 28.88 4.11
C LEU A 179 -18.33 30.35 4.51
N PHE A 180 -19.51 30.94 4.72
CA PHE A 180 -19.60 32.33 5.14
C PHE A 180 -19.22 32.50 6.62
N THR A 181 -18.04 33.07 6.86
CA THR A 181 -17.37 33.12 8.17
C THR A 181 -18.17 33.85 9.25
N THR A 182 -18.87 34.93 8.91
CA THR A 182 -19.66 35.69 9.90
C THR A 182 -20.83 34.88 10.45
N HIS A 183 -21.52 34.11 9.61
CA HIS A 183 -22.57 33.19 10.08
C HIS A 183 -21.99 32.06 10.93
N LEU A 184 -20.77 31.59 10.61
CA LEU A 184 -20.10 30.57 11.39
C LEU A 184 -19.69 31.07 12.79
N GLN A 185 -19.28 32.34 12.91
CA GLN A 185 -18.95 32.96 14.20
C GLN A 185 -20.19 33.25 15.07
N LEU A 186 -21.37 33.41 14.46
CA LEU A 186 -22.62 33.71 15.16
C LEU A 186 -23.32 32.48 15.76
N ILE A 187 -23.04 31.28 15.26
CA ILE A 187 -23.64 30.04 15.78
C ILE A 187 -23.00 29.60 17.10
N SER A 188 -23.73 28.80 17.89
CA SER A 188 -23.23 28.37 19.19
C SER A 188 -21.96 27.49 19.08
N PRO A 189 -21.08 27.48 20.10
CA PRO A 189 -19.83 26.72 20.06
C PRO A 189 -20.03 25.21 19.81
N VAL A 190 -21.13 24.62 20.31
CA VAL A 190 -21.47 23.21 20.06
C VAL A 190 -21.83 22.96 18.59
N GLN A 191 -22.46 23.92 17.92
CA GLN A 191 -22.76 23.83 16.49
C GLN A 191 -21.48 23.95 15.65
N GLN A 192 -20.61 24.90 16.00
CA GLN A 192 -19.30 25.05 15.35
C GLN A 192 -18.49 23.77 15.46
N LEU A 193 -18.45 23.18 16.67
CA LEU A 193 -17.77 21.92 16.90
C LEU A 193 -18.31 20.80 16.00
N ARG A 194 -19.62 20.68 15.82
CA ARG A 194 -20.20 19.68 14.90
C ARG A 194 -19.75 19.89 13.46
N ILE A 195 -19.56 21.13 13.02
CA ILE A 195 -19.07 21.45 11.66
C ILE A 195 -17.59 21.10 11.54
N PHE A 196 -16.73 21.54 12.46
CA PHE A 196 -15.29 21.29 12.38
C PHE A 196 -14.93 19.81 12.60
N CYS A 197 -15.67 19.10 13.45
CA CYS A 197 -15.52 17.65 13.62
C CYS A 197 -16.05 16.84 12.42
N ALA A 198 -16.85 17.44 11.53
CA ALA A 198 -17.50 16.72 10.44
C ALA A 198 -16.52 16.14 9.42
N GLY A 199 -15.47 16.89 9.06
CA GLY A 199 -14.45 16.44 8.11
C GLY A 199 -13.66 15.25 8.63
N ILE A 200 -13.19 15.33 9.89
CA ILE A 200 -12.52 14.22 10.59
C ILE A 200 -13.40 12.97 10.61
N TRP A 201 -14.69 13.14 10.92
CA TRP A 201 -15.64 12.03 10.95
C TRP A 201 -15.83 11.35 9.60
N HIS A 202 -15.95 12.13 8.52
CA HIS A 202 -16.10 11.59 7.16
C HIS A 202 -14.87 10.79 6.73
N ASN A 203 -13.68 11.27 7.07
CA ASN A 203 -12.44 10.54 6.79
C ASN A 203 -12.31 9.26 7.62
N PHE A 204 -12.71 9.28 8.89
CA PHE A 204 -12.75 8.08 9.72
C PHE A 204 -13.72 7.03 9.13
N ILE A 205 -14.90 7.45 8.71
CA ILE A 205 -15.89 6.57 8.06
C ILE A 205 -15.37 6.06 6.71
N LEU A 206 -14.71 6.90 5.91
CA LEU A 206 -14.10 6.47 4.65
C LEU A 206 -13.03 5.40 4.88
N ALA A 207 -12.21 5.54 5.91
CA ALA A 207 -11.23 4.51 6.29
C ALA A 207 -11.91 3.21 6.72
N LEU A 208 -12.98 3.28 7.53
CA LEU A 208 -13.75 2.10 7.94
C LEU A 208 -14.41 1.39 6.74
N LEU A 209 -14.99 2.16 5.82
CA LEU A 209 -15.57 1.64 4.57
C LEU A 209 -14.49 1.03 3.68
N GLY A 210 -13.28 1.61 3.64
CA GLY A 210 -12.13 1.02 2.95
C GLY A 210 -11.71 -0.32 3.55
N ILE A 211 -11.63 -0.44 4.87
CA ILE A 211 -11.33 -1.71 5.55
C ILE A 211 -12.40 -2.75 5.22
N LEU A 212 -13.68 -2.37 5.29
CA LEU A 212 -14.78 -3.25 4.91
C LEU A 212 -14.67 -3.68 3.44
N ALA A 213 -14.33 -2.75 2.55
CA ALA A 213 -14.12 -3.03 1.13
C ALA A 213 -12.96 -3.99 0.88
N LEU A 214 -11.85 -3.89 1.63
CA LEU A 214 -10.75 -4.86 1.56
C LEU A 214 -11.17 -6.25 2.02
N ILE A 215 -11.89 -6.34 3.14
CA ILE A 215 -12.40 -7.63 3.65
C ILE A 215 -13.36 -8.27 2.63
N LEU A 216 -14.22 -7.46 2.00
CA LEU A 216 -15.18 -7.93 1.00
C LEU A 216 -14.58 -8.03 -0.41
N LEU A 217 -13.32 -7.64 -0.63
CA LEU A 217 -12.71 -7.58 -1.96
C LEU A 217 -12.78 -8.92 -2.71
N PRO A 218 -12.48 -10.09 -2.09
CA PRO A 218 -12.60 -11.36 -2.79
C PRO A 218 -14.03 -11.65 -3.26
N VAL A 219 -15.04 -11.23 -2.48
CA VAL A 219 -16.46 -11.40 -2.82
C VAL A 219 -16.87 -10.46 -3.95
N ILE A 220 -16.42 -9.20 -3.89
CA ILE A 220 -16.68 -8.18 -4.93
C ILE A 220 -16.07 -8.60 -6.26
N LEU A 221 -14.89 -9.23 -6.24
CA LEU A 221 -14.18 -9.66 -7.44
C LEU A 221 -14.67 -11.00 -8.01
N LEU A 222 -15.39 -11.83 -7.24
CA LEU A 222 -15.87 -13.16 -7.65
C LEU A 222 -16.60 -13.21 -9.02
N PRO A 223 -17.43 -12.21 -9.40
CA PRO A 223 -18.09 -12.20 -10.72
C PRO A 223 -17.10 -12.08 -11.89
N PHE A 224 -15.93 -11.50 -11.66
CA PHE A 224 -14.93 -11.17 -12.68
C PHE A 224 -13.70 -12.08 -12.60
N TYR A 225 -13.37 -12.55 -11.40
CA TYR A 225 -12.21 -13.38 -11.10
C TYR A 225 -12.63 -14.65 -10.37
N TYR A 226 -11.88 -15.72 -10.55
CA TYR A 226 -12.02 -16.94 -9.77
C TYR A 226 -10.71 -17.26 -9.06
N THR A 227 -10.80 -18.06 -8.00
CA THR A 227 -9.69 -18.40 -7.11
C THR A 227 -9.68 -19.90 -6.82
N GLY A 228 -8.62 -20.42 -6.20
CA GLY A 228 -8.56 -21.81 -5.70
C GLY A 228 -8.10 -22.87 -6.70
N VAL A 229 -7.58 -22.47 -7.86
CA VAL A 229 -7.03 -23.40 -8.86
C VAL A 229 -5.50 -23.36 -8.96
N GLY A 230 -4.87 -22.32 -8.42
CA GLY A 230 -3.47 -22.00 -8.65
C GLY A 230 -3.17 -20.53 -8.42
N VAL A 231 -1.91 -20.16 -8.63
CA VAL A 231 -1.44 -18.77 -8.58
C VAL A 231 -1.04 -18.32 -9.99
N LEU A 232 -1.47 -17.13 -10.36
CA LEU A 232 -1.19 -16.54 -11.66
C LEU A 232 0.04 -15.63 -11.55
N ILE A 233 0.97 -15.75 -12.49
CA ILE A 233 2.16 -14.89 -12.56
C ILE A 233 1.78 -13.53 -13.12
N THR A 234 2.03 -12.45 -12.37
CA THR A 234 1.74 -11.07 -12.79
C THR A 234 2.99 -10.36 -13.30
N GLU A 235 4.15 -10.63 -12.71
CA GLU A 235 5.42 -10.01 -13.07
C GLU A 235 6.58 -10.97 -12.78
N VAL A 236 7.62 -10.92 -13.58
CA VAL A 236 8.88 -11.65 -13.37
C VAL A 236 10.03 -10.67 -13.58
N ALA A 237 10.93 -10.57 -12.60
CA ALA A 237 12.06 -9.66 -12.68
C ALA A 237 13.01 -10.00 -13.85
N GLU A 238 13.41 -8.98 -14.62
CA GLU A 238 14.15 -9.12 -15.88
C GLU A 238 15.53 -9.81 -15.74
N ASP A 239 16.18 -9.66 -14.58
CA ASP A 239 17.50 -10.25 -14.28
C ASP A 239 17.40 -11.57 -13.47
N SER A 240 16.20 -12.14 -13.33
CA SER A 240 16.00 -13.32 -12.49
C SER A 240 16.29 -14.63 -13.22
N PRO A 241 16.79 -15.69 -12.53
CA PRO A 241 16.90 -17.03 -13.09
C PRO A 241 15.54 -17.68 -13.43
N ALA A 242 14.44 -17.04 -13.05
CA ALA A 242 13.08 -17.47 -13.37
C ALA A 242 12.67 -17.07 -14.80
N ILE A 243 13.38 -16.12 -15.43
CA ILE A 243 13.14 -15.71 -16.82
C ILE A 243 13.98 -16.54 -17.79
N GLY A 244 13.43 -16.83 -18.96
CA GLY A 244 14.13 -17.56 -20.02
C GLY A 244 13.19 -18.34 -20.93
N PRO A 245 13.70 -19.01 -21.97
CA PRO A 245 12.87 -19.73 -22.94
C PRO A 245 12.06 -20.89 -22.33
N ARG A 246 12.39 -21.29 -21.09
CA ARG A 246 11.72 -22.34 -20.32
C ARG A 246 11.46 -21.89 -18.87
N GLY A 247 11.36 -20.59 -18.68
CA GLY A 247 11.06 -19.93 -17.41
C GLY A 247 9.57 -19.69 -17.23
N LEU A 248 9.23 -18.83 -16.26
CA LEU A 248 7.88 -18.35 -16.05
C LEU A 248 7.61 -17.12 -16.91
N PHE A 249 6.38 -17.03 -17.42
CA PHE A 249 5.90 -15.87 -18.17
C PHE A 249 4.67 -15.27 -17.50
N VAL A 250 4.46 -13.97 -17.73
CA VAL A 250 3.25 -13.28 -17.25
C VAL A 250 2.01 -13.94 -17.85
N GLY A 251 1.06 -14.28 -16.98
CA GLY A 251 -0.16 -15.02 -17.33
C GLY A 251 -0.06 -16.54 -17.16
N ASP A 252 1.10 -17.09 -16.79
CA ASP A 252 1.23 -18.52 -16.49
C ASP A 252 0.51 -18.87 -15.17
N LEU A 253 -0.20 -20.00 -15.16
CA LEU A 253 -0.90 -20.52 -13.98
C LEU A 253 -0.05 -21.60 -13.32
N VAL A 254 0.52 -21.28 -12.16
CA VAL A 254 1.26 -22.26 -11.36
C VAL A 254 0.30 -23.03 -10.46
N THR A 255 0.40 -24.36 -10.51
CA THR A 255 -0.47 -25.27 -9.75
C THR A 255 0.28 -26.09 -8.72
N HIS A 256 1.60 -26.27 -8.89
CA HIS A 256 2.41 -27.05 -7.95
C HIS A 256 3.83 -26.50 -7.87
N LEU A 257 4.38 -26.55 -6.67
CA LEU A 257 5.80 -26.42 -6.36
C LEU A 257 6.33 -27.78 -5.94
N GLN A 258 7.11 -28.43 -6.81
CA GLN A 258 7.55 -29.83 -6.67
C GLN A 258 6.34 -30.78 -6.52
N ASP A 259 6.15 -31.36 -5.34
CA ASP A 259 5.02 -32.20 -4.92
C ASP A 259 4.02 -31.45 -4.03
N CYS A 260 4.28 -30.18 -3.70
CA CYS A 260 3.39 -29.32 -2.93
C CYS A 260 2.33 -28.68 -3.84
N PRO A 261 1.01 -28.96 -3.63
CA PRO A 261 -0.06 -28.34 -4.40
C PRO A 261 -0.22 -26.87 -4.01
N VAL A 262 -0.41 -26.01 -5.00
CA VAL A 262 -0.60 -24.56 -4.80
C VAL A 262 -1.96 -24.19 -5.36
N THR A 263 -2.88 -23.76 -4.50
CA THR A 263 -4.22 -23.29 -4.90
C THR A 263 -4.39 -21.79 -4.72
N ASN A 264 -3.57 -21.18 -3.86
CA ASN A 264 -3.60 -19.76 -3.51
C ASN A 264 -2.19 -19.26 -3.14
N VAL A 265 -2.03 -17.94 -2.95
CA VAL A 265 -0.75 -17.29 -2.61
C VAL A 265 -0.19 -17.75 -1.25
N GLN A 266 -1.05 -18.09 -0.29
CA GLN A 266 -0.62 -18.61 1.01
C GLN A 266 0.04 -19.98 0.85
N ASP A 267 -0.56 -20.89 0.08
CA ASP A 267 0.02 -22.20 -0.23
C ASP A 267 1.39 -22.05 -0.89
N TRP A 268 1.53 -21.11 -1.84
CA TRP A 268 2.82 -20.84 -2.50
C TRP A 268 3.91 -20.46 -1.49
N ASN A 269 3.59 -19.54 -0.57
CA ASN A 269 4.54 -19.09 0.46
C ASN A 269 4.89 -20.23 1.43
N GLU A 270 3.89 -20.98 1.90
CA GLU A 270 4.09 -22.13 2.80
C GLU A 270 4.91 -23.24 2.14
N CYS A 271 4.69 -23.53 0.85
CA CYS A 271 5.48 -24.48 0.08
C CYS A 271 6.94 -24.02 -0.05
N LEU A 272 7.20 -22.74 -0.33
CA LEU A 272 8.57 -22.20 -0.42
C LEU A 272 9.29 -22.19 0.93
N ASP A 273 8.58 -21.87 2.00
CA ASP A 273 9.13 -21.93 3.37
C ASP A 273 9.52 -23.38 3.72
N THR A 274 8.65 -24.34 3.41
CA THR A 274 8.93 -25.77 3.60
C THR A 274 10.18 -26.20 2.81
N ILE A 275 10.29 -25.82 1.53
CA ILE A 275 11.46 -26.12 0.68
C ILE A 275 12.77 -25.49 1.23
N THR A 276 12.66 -24.37 1.94
CA THR A 276 13.82 -23.68 2.53
C THR A 276 14.39 -24.46 3.72
N TYR A 277 13.52 -24.88 4.65
CA TYR A 277 13.93 -25.56 5.88
C TYR A 277 14.15 -27.07 5.70
N GLU A 278 13.44 -27.71 4.77
CA GLU A 278 13.58 -29.14 4.53
C GLU A 278 14.82 -29.49 3.67
N PRO A 279 15.40 -30.69 3.87
CA PRO A 279 16.50 -31.15 3.04
C PRO A 279 16.04 -31.40 1.60
N GLN A 280 16.93 -31.11 0.65
CA GLN A 280 16.70 -31.27 -0.78
C GLN A 280 16.17 -32.68 -1.14
N ILE A 281 15.04 -32.72 -1.84
CA ILE A 281 14.44 -33.95 -2.35
C ILE A 281 15.20 -34.48 -3.57
N GLY A 282 15.15 -35.80 -3.75
CA GLY A 282 15.66 -36.51 -4.92
C GLY A 282 14.56 -36.97 -5.88
N TYR A 283 14.99 -37.60 -6.96
CA TYR A 283 14.16 -38.08 -8.05
C TYR A 283 14.48 -39.54 -8.38
N CYS A 284 13.47 -40.35 -8.68
CA CYS A 284 13.63 -41.76 -8.99
C CYS A 284 14.00 -41.98 -10.46
N ILE A 285 15.18 -42.53 -10.74
CA ILE A 285 15.63 -42.87 -12.09
C ILE A 285 15.88 -44.37 -12.22
N SER A 286 15.52 -44.96 -13.38
CA SER A 286 15.82 -46.36 -13.65
C SER A 286 17.32 -46.57 -13.90
N ALA A 287 17.85 -47.75 -13.58
CA ALA A 287 19.26 -48.07 -13.77
C ALA A 287 19.70 -47.97 -15.25
N SER A 288 18.82 -48.34 -16.20
CA SER A 288 19.12 -48.26 -17.63
C SER A 288 19.21 -46.81 -18.09
N THR A 289 18.27 -45.95 -17.67
CA THR A 289 18.29 -44.51 -17.99
C THR A 289 19.50 -43.84 -17.34
N LEU A 290 19.84 -44.21 -16.11
CA LEU A 290 21.02 -43.71 -15.40
C LEU A 290 22.29 -44.02 -16.19
N GLN A 291 22.46 -45.27 -16.66
CA GLN A 291 23.64 -45.68 -17.42
C GLN A 291 23.73 -45.01 -18.80
N GLN A 292 22.59 -44.71 -19.43
CA GLN A 292 22.52 -44.01 -20.72
C GLN A 292 22.86 -42.52 -20.61
N LEU A 293 22.41 -41.87 -19.53
CA LEU A 293 22.60 -40.43 -19.33
C LEU A 293 23.88 -40.08 -18.55
N SER A 294 24.47 -41.05 -17.84
CA SER A 294 25.63 -40.80 -16.99
C SER A 294 26.90 -40.60 -17.80
N PHE A 295 27.58 -39.49 -17.56
CA PHE A 295 28.95 -39.30 -17.98
C PHE A 295 29.91 -39.71 -16.85
N PRO A 296 30.95 -40.52 -17.11
CA PRO A 296 31.95 -40.84 -16.11
C PRO A 296 32.83 -39.61 -15.87
N VAL A 297 32.71 -38.99 -14.69
CA VAL A 297 33.48 -37.80 -14.32
C VAL A 297 34.02 -37.94 -12.90
N ARG A 298 35.21 -37.39 -12.64
CA ARG A 298 35.77 -37.29 -11.28
C ARG A 298 35.02 -36.22 -10.50
N ALA A 299 34.37 -36.64 -9.43
CA ALA A 299 33.74 -35.73 -8.49
C ALA A 299 34.80 -35.03 -7.63
N TYR A 300 34.71 -33.71 -7.48
CA TYR A 300 35.58 -32.92 -6.61
C TYR A 300 34.73 -32.14 -5.60
N LYS A 301 35.25 -31.99 -4.38
CA LYS A 301 34.54 -31.31 -3.30
C LYS A 301 34.91 -29.82 -3.32
N ARG A 302 33.91 -28.94 -3.34
CA ARG A 302 34.08 -27.49 -3.22
C ARG A 302 34.33 -27.10 -1.75
N LEU A 303 34.86 -25.89 -1.56
CA LEU A 303 35.05 -25.27 -0.24
C LEU A 303 33.73 -25.13 0.52
N ASP A 304 32.62 -24.93 -0.20
CA ASP A 304 31.27 -24.76 0.35
C ASP A 304 30.61 -26.09 0.75
N GLY A 305 31.36 -27.20 0.71
CA GLY A 305 30.92 -28.53 1.12
C GLY A 305 30.14 -29.32 0.05
N SER A 306 29.69 -28.66 -1.02
CA SER A 306 29.06 -29.32 -2.17
C SER A 306 30.07 -30.12 -3.00
N THR A 307 29.61 -31.17 -3.68
CA THR A 307 30.45 -31.95 -4.60
C THR A 307 30.02 -31.64 -6.02
N GLU A 308 30.98 -31.20 -6.84
CA GLU A 308 30.77 -30.94 -8.26
C GLU A 308 31.29 -32.11 -9.07
N CYS A 309 30.52 -32.53 -10.06
CA CYS A 309 30.88 -33.63 -10.95
C CYS A 309 30.56 -33.34 -12.42
N CYS A 310 30.03 -32.16 -12.73
CA CYS A 310 29.87 -31.69 -14.08
C CYS A 310 31.04 -30.78 -14.47
N ASN A 311 31.58 -30.97 -15.68
CA ASN A 311 32.50 -30.00 -16.27
C ASN A 311 31.70 -28.80 -16.80
N ASN A 312 32.33 -27.62 -16.85
CA ASN A 312 31.72 -26.32 -17.21
C ASN A 312 31.23 -26.18 -18.68
N HIS A 313 30.98 -27.28 -19.39
CA HIS A 313 30.62 -27.26 -20.82
C HIS A 313 29.13 -27.03 -21.09
N SER A 314 28.27 -27.17 -20.09
CA SER A 314 26.81 -27.11 -20.22
C SER A 314 26.16 -26.43 -19.02
N LEU A 315 25.36 -25.39 -19.26
CA LEU A 315 24.63 -24.65 -18.23
C LEU A 315 23.42 -25.41 -17.67
N THR A 316 23.09 -26.58 -18.22
CA THR A 316 21.87 -27.35 -17.91
C THR A 316 22.13 -28.62 -17.09
N ASP A 317 23.39 -28.98 -16.91
CA ASP A 317 23.77 -30.23 -16.27
C ASP A 317 24.01 -30.00 -14.79
N VAL A 318 23.47 -30.91 -13.97
CA VAL A 318 23.54 -30.82 -12.51
C VAL A 318 24.19 -32.09 -11.99
N CYS A 319 25.07 -31.93 -11.00
CA CYS A 319 25.66 -33.07 -10.32
C CYS A 319 24.63 -33.72 -9.40
N PHE A 320 24.38 -35.02 -9.56
CA PHE A 320 23.51 -35.81 -8.69
C PHE A 320 24.30 -36.83 -7.89
N SER A 321 23.89 -37.05 -6.66
CA SER A 321 24.40 -38.09 -5.77
C SER A 321 23.37 -39.22 -5.60
N TYR A 322 23.82 -40.47 -5.59
CA TYR A 322 22.96 -41.62 -5.36
C TYR A 322 23.69 -42.70 -4.57
N ARG A 323 22.94 -43.63 -3.96
CA ARG A 323 23.50 -44.78 -3.25
C ARG A 323 23.31 -46.03 -4.08
N ASN A 324 24.40 -46.76 -4.32
CA ASN A 324 24.32 -48.07 -4.98
C ASN A 324 23.76 -49.15 -4.02
N ASN A 325 23.60 -50.38 -4.52
CA ASN A 325 23.13 -51.52 -3.70
C ASN A 325 24.04 -51.84 -2.51
N PHE A 326 25.31 -51.47 -2.57
CA PHE A 326 26.30 -51.60 -1.49
C PHE A 326 26.35 -50.38 -0.55
N ASN A 327 25.37 -49.47 -0.65
CA ASN A 327 25.24 -48.25 0.14
C ASN A 327 26.41 -47.25 0.01
N LYS A 328 27.23 -47.39 -1.05
CA LYS A 328 28.30 -46.44 -1.41
C LYS A 328 27.68 -45.23 -2.11
N ARG A 329 28.03 -44.02 -1.65
CA ARG A 329 27.64 -42.77 -2.32
C ARG A 329 28.47 -42.60 -3.59
N LEU A 330 27.79 -42.38 -4.70
CA LEU A 330 28.35 -42.13 -6.02
C LEU A 330 27.78 -40.82 -6.55
N HIS A 331 28.52 -40.19 -7.45
CA HIS A 331 28.13 -38.94 -8.10
C HIS A 331 28.10 -39.13 -9.61
N THR A 332 27.13 -38.51 -10.27
CA THR A 332 27.00 -38.54 -11.72
C THR A 332 26.48 -37.20 -12.24
N CYS A 333 27.01 -36.77 -13.38
CA CYS A 333 26.54 -35.57 -14.06
C CYS A 333 25.39 -35.96 -15.00
N LEU A 334 24.23 -35.33 -14.84
CA LEU A 334 23.04 -35.59 -15.65
C LEU A 334 22.38 -34.29 -16.09
N PRO A 335 21.79 -34.23 -17.29
CA PRO A 335 20.91 -33.13 -17.67
C PRO A 335 19.72 -33.04 -16.72
N ALA A 336 19.58 -31.91 -16.01
CA ALA A 336 18.61 -31.77 -14.91
C ALA A 336 17.17 -32.07 -15.36
N ARG A 337 16.78 -31.63 -16.56
CA ARG A 337 15.44 -31.83 -17.10
C ARG A 337 15.11 -33.30 -17.29
N LYS A 338 15.95 -34.05 -18.01
CA LYS A 338 15.73 -35.48 -18.25
C LYS A 338 15.71 -36.30 -16.95
N ALA A 339 16.47 -35.86 -15.95
CA ALA A 339 16.51 -36.49 -14.63
C ALA A 339 15.22 -36.29 -13.80
N VAL A 340 14.45 -35.24 -14.08
CA VAL A 340 13.34 -34.75 -13.24
C VAL A 340 11.96 -34.87 -13.93
N GLU A 341 11.92 -34.97 -15.26
CA GLU A 341 10.73 -34.85 -16.12
C GLU A 341 9.68 -35.95 -15.92
N ALA A 342 10.09 -37.20 -15.66
CA ALA A 342 9.16 -38.36 -15.60
C ALA A 342 9.23 -39.15 -14.29
N THR A 343 9.82 -38.56 -13.24
CA THR A 343 10.29 -39.33 -12.08
C THR A 343 9.54 -38.97 -10.79
N GLN A 344 9.15 -39.99 -10.02
CA GLN A 344 8.62 -39.82 -8.66
C GLN A 344 9.68 -39.17 -7.75
N VAL A 345 9.26 -38.28 -6.84
CA VAL A 345 10.14 -37.73 -5.80
C VAL A 345 10.53 -38.80 -4.78
N CYS A 346 11.75 -38.72 -4.25
CA CYS A 346 12.29 -39.68 -3.30
C CYS A 346 13.26 -39.05 -2.31
N ARG A 347 13.38 -39.68 -1.13
CA ARG A 347 14.48 -39.42 -0.18
C ARG A 347 15.42 -40.61 -0.09
N THR A 348 14.93 -41.81 -0.38
CA THR A 348 15.69 -43.05 -0.35
C THR A 348 15.36 -43.94 -1.54
N ASN A 349 16.24 -44.90 -1.83
CA ASN A 349 16.00 -45.90 -2.89
C ASN A 349 14.75 -46.77 -2.62
N LYS A 350 14.20 -46.78 -1.39
CA LYS A 350 12.97 -47.53 -1.08
C LYS A 350 11.74 -46.89 -1.72
N ASP A 351 11.75 -45.57 -1.89
CA ASP A 351 10.62 -44.79 -2.42
C ASP A 351 10.41 -45.06 -3.91
N CYS A 352 11.45 -45.54 -4.60
CA CYS A 352 11.48 -45.81 -6.05
C CYS A 352 11.10 -47.23 -6.45
N LYS A 353 10.68 -48.10 -5.51
CA LYS A 353 10.47 -49.54 -5.74
C LYS A 353 9.22 -49.94 -6.52
N LYS A 354 8.46 -48.98 -7.07
CA LYS A 354 7.19 -49.26 -7.77
C LYS A 354 7.35 -49.70 -9.24
N SER A 355 8.54 -49.62 -9.82
CA SER A 355 8.83 -50.07 -11.20
C SER A 355 9.60 -51.39 -11.20
N SER A 356 9.26 -52.31 -12.10
CA SER A 356 9.86 -53.64 -12.30
C SER A 356 11.36 -53.65 -12.66
N SER A 357 12.00 -52.48 -12.81
CA SER A 357 13.44 -52.28 -12.99
C SER A 357 14.11 -51.77 -11.72
N SER A 358 15.40 -52.09 -11.52
CA SER A 358 16.21 -51.48 -10.46
C SER A 358 16.22 -49.95 -10.61
N SER A 359 15.65 -49.24 -9.65
CA SER A 359 15.54 -47.78 -9.66
C SER A 359 16.31 -47.18 -8.48
N PHE A 360 17.02 -46.09 -8.74
CA PHE A 360 17.84 -45.39 -7.76
C PHE A 360 17.24 -44.01 -7.47
N CYS A 361 17.37 -43.56 -6.23
CA CYS A 361 17.06 -42.19 -5.85
C CYS A 361 18.29 -41.31 -6.08
N ILE A 362 18.20 -40.39 -7.03
CA ILE A 362 19.24 -39.39 -7.33
C ILE A 362 18.88 -38.07 -6.63
N ILE A 363 19.80 -37.53 -5.81
CA ILE A 363 19.62 -36.29 -5.05
C ILE A 363 20.63 -35.26 -5.57
N PRO A 364 20.20 -34.05 -6.01
CA PRO A 364 21.12 -33.06 -6.54
C PRO A 364 22.12 -32.60 -5.46
N SER A 365 23.39 -32.53 -5.84
CA SER A 365 24.52 -32.16 -4.99
C SER A 365 24.72 -30.65 -5.09
N LEU A 366 23.97 -29.91 -4.29
CA LEU A 366 23.97 -28.44 -4.26
C LEU A 366 24.55 -27.91 -2.95
N GLU A 367 24.83 -26.61 -2.92
CA GLU A 367 25.17 -25.88 -1.70
C GLU A 367 24.02 -25.91 -0.68
N THR A 368 24.35 -25.74 0.61
CA THR A 368 23.41 -25.82 1.74
C THR A 368 22.19 -24.91 1.64
N HIS A 369 22.27 -23.77 0.95
CA HIS A 369 21.17 -22.81 0.79
C HIS A 369 20.59 -22.76 -0.63
N THR A 370 21.17 -23.51 -1.56
CA THR A 370 20.70 -23.62 -2.93
C THR A 370 19.79 -24.83 -3.07
N ARG A 371 18.66 -24.67 -3.76
CA ARG A 371 17.68 -25.74 -3.99
C ARG A 371 17.40 -25.89 -5.48
N LEU A 372 17.10 -27.11 -5.91
CA LEU A 372 16.52 -27.40 -7.22
C LEU A 372 15.01 -27.50 -7.05
N ILE A 373 14.28 -26.48 -7.51
CA ILE A 373 12.83 -26.36 -7.40
C ILE A 373 12.21 -26.62 -8.77
N LYS A 374 11.21 -27.49 -8.81
CA LYS A 374 10.40 -27.74 -10.00
C LYS A 374 9.09 -26.99 -9.87
N VAL A 375 8.77 -26.12 -10.81
CA VAL A 375 7.53 -25.34 -10.80
C VAL A 375 6.65 -25.83 -11.95
N LYS A 376 5.44 -26.31 -11.63
CA LYS A 376 4.50 -26.82 -12.63
C LYS A 376 3.50 -25.73 -13.04
N HIS A 377 3.54 -25.34 -14.31
CA HIS A 377 2.68 -24.31 -14.89
C HIS A 377 2.09 -24.78 -16.23
N PRO A 378 1.04 -25.62 -16.21
CA PRO A 378 0.41 -26.08 -17.45
C PRO A 378 -0.23 -24.91 -18.22
N PRO A 379 -0.24 -24.93 -19.56
CA PRO A 379 0.16 -26.01 -20.47
C PRO A 379 1.66 -26.07 -20.82
N GLN A 380 2.49 -25.14 -20.33
CA GLN A 380 3.91 -25.10 -20.61
C GLN A 380 4.69 -26.20 -19.87
N ILE A 381 5.92 -26.44 -20.32
CA ILE A 381 6.84 -27.39 -19.69
C ILE A 381 7.31 -26.86 -18.32
N ASP A 382 7.42 -27.75 -17.33
CA ASP A 382 7.87 -27.39 -15.97
C ASP A 382 9.15 -26.52 -15.99
N MET A 383 9.12 -25.40 -15.26
CA MET A 383 10.31 -24.60 -14.98
C MET A 383 11.16 -25.31 -13.93
N LEU A 384 12.47 -25.35 -14.18
CA LEU A 384 13.46 -25.78 -13.19
C LEU A 384 14.23 -24.56 -12.71
N TYR A 385 14.13 -24.29 -11.42
CA TYR A 385 14.81 -23.18 -10.76
C TYR A 385 15.93 -23.72 -9.87
N VAL A 386 17.13 -23.15 -10.02
CA VAL A 386 18.30 -23.45 -9.17
C VAL A 386 18.72 -22.17 -8.49
N GLY A 387 18.57 -22.11 -7.16
CA GLY A 387 18.92 -20.93 -6.39
C GLY A 387 18.37 -20.98 -4.97
N HIS A 388 18.48 -19.87 -4.26
CA HIS A 388 17.84 -19.71 -2.96
C HIS A 388 16.31 -19.55 -3.14
N PRO A 389 15.45 -20.28 -2.38
CA PRO A 389 13.99 -20.16 -2.51
C PRO A 389 13.47 -18.73 -2.27
N LEU A 390 14.01 -18.00 -1.28
CA LEU A 390 13.67 -16.57 -1.06
C LEU A 390 13.87 -15.69 -2.30
N HIS A 391 14.87 -15.97 -3.13
CA HIS A 391 15.09 -15.18 -4.34
C HIS A 391 13.96 -15.41 -5.35
N LEU A 392 13.40 -16.62 -5.42
CA LEU A 392 12.20 -16.89 -6.23
C LEU A 392 10.97 -16.13 -5.71
N HIS A 393 10.82 -16.01 -4.39
CA HIS A 393 9.73 -15.25 -3.77
C HIS A 393 9.76 -13.75 -4.14
N TYR A 394 10.95 -13.12 -4.18
CA TYR A 394 11.08 -11.69 -4.51
C TYR A 394 11.13 -11.38 -6.01
N THR A 395 11.47 -12.36 -6.84
CA THR A 395 11.62 -12.16 -8.30
C THR A 395 10.33 -12.41 -9.07
N VAL A 396 9.35 -13.10 -8.49
CA VAL A 396 8.11 -13.47 -9.15
C VAL A 396 6.93 -12.91 -8.37
N SER A 397 6.21 -11.96 -8.98
CA SER A 397 4.96 -11.42 -8.45
C SER A 397 3.80 -12.32 -8.85
N ILE A 398 2.94 -12.66 -7.89
CA ILE A 398 1.85 -13.62 -8.06
C ILE A 398 0.53 -13.09 -7.51
N THR A 399 -0.58 -13.60 -8.05
CA THR A 399 -1.93 -13.33 -7.56
C THR A 399 -2.78 -14.60 -7.49
N SER A 400 -3.68 -14.67 -6.50
CA SER A 400 -4.68 -15.74 -6.40
C SER A 400 -5.89 -15.50 -7.32
N PHE A 401 -5.98 -14.35 -7.97
CA PHE A 401 -7.14 -13.94 -8.78
C PHE A 401 -6.89 -14.21 -10.26
N ILE A 402 -7.63 -15.16 -10.83
CA ILE A 402 -7.56 -15.49 -12.26
C ILE A 402 -8.74 -14.84 -12.99
N PRO A 403 -8.51 -14.05 -14.06
CA PRO A 403 -9.59 -13.39 -14.79
C PRO A 403 -10.49 -14.41 -15.51
N ARG A 404 -11.81 -14.28 -15.37
CA ARG A 404 -12.79 -15.11 -16.09
C ARG A 404 -12.89 -14.75 -17.57
N PHE A 405 -12.59 -13.50 -17.90
CA PHE A 405 -12.67 -12.96 -19.25
C PHE A 405 -11.33 -12.38 -19.69
N LYS A 406 -10.93 -12.63 -20.95
CA LYS A 406 -9.63 -12.19 -21.49
C LYS A 406 -9.42 -10.66 -21.54
N PHE A 407 -10.51 -9.87 -21.52
CA PHE A 407 -10.41 -8.41 -21.53
C PHE A 407 -10.10 -7.82 -20.14
N LEU A 408 -10.23 -8.62 -19.08
CA LEU A 408 -9.92 -8.18 -17.72
C LEU A 408 -8.41 -8.19 -17.51
N SER A 409 -7.89 -7.10 -16.96
CA SER A 409 -6.47 -7.02 -16.60
C SER A 409 -6.16 -7.96 -15.43
N ILE A 410 -4.99 -8.59 -15.48
CA ILE A 410 -4.45 -9.44 -14.42
C ILE A 410 -4.10 -8.60 -13.18
N ASP A 411 -3.71 -7.34 -13.39
CA ASP A 411 -3.25 -6.46 -12.33
C ASP A 411 -4.37 -5.76 -11.57
N LEU A 412 -5.60 -5.76 -12.12
CA LEU A 412 -6.72 -5.01 -11.55
C LEU A 412 -7.00 -5.33 -10.07
N PRO A 413 -7.01 -6.60 -9.61
CA PRO A 413 -7.18 -6.91 -8.19
C PRO A 413 -6.11 -6.26 -7.30
N VAL A 414 -4.85 -6.33 -7.72
CA VAL A 414 -3.71 -5.74 -7.01
C VAL A 414 -3.83 -4.22 -7.01
N VAL A 415 -4.17 -3.61 -8.14
CA VAL A 415 -4.39 -2.17 -8.28
C VAL A 415 -5.50 -1.69 -7.33
N VAL A 416 -6.64 -2.38 -7.30
CA VAL A 416 -7.76 -2.02 -6.41
C VAL A 416 -7.36 -2.18 -4.94
N GLU A 417 -6.70 -3.29 -4.59
CA GLU A 417 -6.22 -3.52 -3.23
C GLU A 417 -5.26 -2.44 -2.77
N THR A 418 -4.23 -2.13 -3.57
CA THR A 418 -3.25 -1.09 -3.29
C THR A 418 -3.90 0.28 -3.17
N PHE A 419 -4.81 0.62 -4.07
CA PHE A 419 -5.54 1.89 -4.02
C PHE A 419 -6.39 2.01 -2.74
N VAL A 420 -7.12 0.97 -2.36
CA VAL A 420 -7.94 0.99 -1.14
C VAL A 420 -7.05 1.05 0.11
N LYS A 421 -5.90 0.37 0.13
CA LYS A 421 -4.90 0.50 1.22
C LYS A 421 -4.42 1.95 1.38
N TYR A 422 -4.10 2.63 0.28
CA TYR A 422 -3.76 4.06 0.31
C TYR A 422 -4.92 4.91 0.81
N LEU A 423 -6.14 4.64 0.35
CA LEU A 423 -7.33 5.38 0.77
C LEU A 423 -7.56 5.26 2.29
N ILE A 424 -7.44 4.05 2.86
CA ILE A 424 -7.56 3.82 4.30
C ILE A 424 -6.49 4.60 5.06
N SER A 425 -5.23 4.44 4.65
CA SER A 425 -4.07 5.03 5.32
C SER A 425 -4.13 6.57 5.29
N LEU A 426 -4.31 7.16 4.10
CA LEU A 426 -4.29 8.60 3.90
C LEU A 426 -5.54 9.28 4.46
N SER A 427 -6.72 8.66 4.34
CA SER A 427 -7.93 9.18 4.98
C SER A 427 -7.81 9.15 6.50
N GLY A 428 -7.31 8.04 7.06
CA GLY A 428 -7.05 7.92 8.51
C GLY A 428 -6.01 8.94 9.00
N ALA A 429 -4.90 9.11 8.27
CA ALA A 429 -3.88 10.10 8.58
C ALA A 429 -4.45 11.53 8.52
N LEU A 430 -5.22 11.87 7.48
CA LEU A 430 -5.85 13.18 7.34
C LEU A 430 -6.86 13.45 8.46
N ALA A 431 -7.58 12.43 8.93
CA ALA A 431 -8.46 12.53 10.10
C ALA A 431 -7.67 12.83 11.38
N ILE A 432 -6.56 12.11 11.62
CA ILE A 432 -5.73 12.31 12.81
C ILE A 432 -5.06 13.68 12.80
N VAL A 433 -4.44 14.07 11.68
CA VAL A 433 -3.72 15.34 11.54
C VAL A 433 -4.66 16.52 11.77
N ASN A 434 -5.84 16.54 11.11
CA ASN A 434 -6.81 17.61 11.31
C ASN A 434 -7.43 17.63 12.71
N ALA A 435 -7.36 16.52 13.46
CA ALA A 435 -7.82 16.49 14.83
C ALA A 435 -6.83 17.07 15.84
N VAL A 436 -5.54 17.19 15.49
CA VAL A 436 -4.52 17.74 16.40
C VAL A 436 -4.71 19.25 16.53
N PRO A 437 -4.71 19.82 17.75
CA PRO A 437 -4.80 21.27 17.95
C PRO A 437 -3.51 21.97 17.49
N CYS A 438 -3.42 22.25 16.19
CA CYS A 438 -2.33 22.99 15.56
C CYS A 438 -2.90 24.16 14.74
N PHE A 439 -2.08 25.19 14.54
CA PHE A 439 -2.45 26.30 13.68
C PHE A 439 -2.72 25.84 12.24
N ALA A 440 -3.70 26.47 11.59
CA ALA A 440 -4.12 26.23 10.20
C ALA A 440 -4.72 24.84 9.91
N LEU A 441 -5.06 24.05 10.95
CA LEU A 441 -5.82 22.80 10.83
C LEU A 441 -7.18 22.94 11.52
N ASP A 442 -8.12 22.03 11.25
CA ASP A 442 -9.43 22.01 11.93
C ASP A 442 -9.31 21.98 13.45
N GLY A 443 -8.30 21.30 13.97
CA GLY A 443 -8.02 21.16 15.39
C GLY A 443 -7.87 22.51 16.11
N GLN A 444 -7.44 23.57 15.41
CA GLN A 444 -7.45 24.93 15.94
C GLN A 444 -8.86 25.38 16.30
N TRP A 445 -9.77 25.25 15.35
CA TRP A 445 -11.14 25.69 15.49
C TRP A 445 -11.92 24.80 16.44
N ILE A 446 -11.65 23.49 16.42
CA ILE A 446 -12.18 22.51 17.37
C ILE A 446 -11.79 22.89 18.80
N LEU A 447 -10.52 23.22 19.04
CA LEU A 447 -10.04 23.63 20.36
C LEU A 447 -10.76 24.91 20.81
N ASN A 448 -10.78 25.95 19.98
CA ASN A 448 -11.39 27.23 20.34
C ASN A 448 -12.88 27.06 20.67
N SER A 449 -13.66 26.40 19.79
CA SER A 449 -15.07 26.11 20.05
C SER A 449 -15.28 25.22 21.29
N PHE A 450 -14.35 24.31 21.59
CA PHE A 450 -14.41 23.48 22.80
C PHE A 450 -14.14 24.30 24.07
N LEU A 451 -13.13 25.17 24.06
CA LEU A 451 -12.83 26.06 25.19
C LEU A 451 -14.02 26.99 25.44
N ASP A 452 -14.60 27.56 24.39
CA ASP A 452 -15.80 28.40 24.50
C ASP A 452 -17.02 27.64 25.05
N ALA A 453 -17.20 26.38 24.65
CA ALA A 453 -18.31 25.55 25.13
C ALA A 453 -18.17 25.14 26.61
N THR A 454 -16.95 24.95 27.11
CA THR A 454 -16.70 24.31 28.41
C THR A 454 -16.20 25.25 29.50
N LEU A 455 -15.33 26.19 29.14
CA LEU A 455 -14.69 27.10 30.10
C LEU A 455 -15.42 28.43 30.24
N THR A 456 -16.38 28.75 29.37
CA THR A 456 -17.18 29.98 29.52
C THR A 456 -17.99 30.02 30.80
N SER A 457 -18.38 28.86 31.34
CA SER A 457 -19.05 28.79 32.66
C SER A 457 -18.09 28.84 33.85
N VAL A 458 -16.79 28.67 33.65
CA VAL A 458 -15.79 28.50 34.73
C VAL A 458 -14.82 29.68 34.80
N ILE A 459 -14.37 30.18 33.66
CA ILE A 459 -13.45 31.31 33.50
C ILE A 459 -14.23 32.41 32.79
N GLY A 460 -14.54 33.49 33.50
CA GLY A 460 -15.27 34.63 32.94
C GLY A 460 -14.42 35.52 32.03
N ASP A 461 -13.09 35.40 32.11
CA ASP A 461 -12.15 36.21 31.35
C ASP A 461 -11.82 35.53 30.00
N ASN A 462 -12.13 36.21 28.91
CA ASN A 462 -11.86 35.71 27.55
C ASN A 462 -10.37 35.78 27.21
N ASP A 463 -9.62 36.74 27.75
CA ASP A 463 -8.18 36.89 27.47
C ASP A 463 -7.39 35.69 28.01
N VAL A 464 -7.80 35.17 29.16
CA VAL A 464 -7.20 33.97 29.76
C VAL A 464 -7.50 32.72 28.93
N LYS A 465 -8.69 32.60 28.35
CA LYS A 465 -9.05 31.47 27.49
C LYS A 465 -8.24 31.50 26.20
N ASP A 466 -8.13 32.66 25.57
CA ASP A 466 -7.35 32.85 24.35
C ASP A 466 -5.87 32.55 24.59
N LEU A 467 -5.34 32.94 25.74
CA LEU A 467 -3.97 32.62 26.15
C LEU A 467 -3.77 31.11 26.32
N ILE A 468 -4.70 30.41 26.99
CA ILE A 468 -4.66 28.96 27.15
C ILE A 468 -4.72 28.27 25.77
N GLY A 469 -5.66 28.70 24.92
CA GLY A 469 -5.80 28.21 23.55
C GLY A 469 -4.50 28.38 22.76
N PHE A 470 -3.91 29.57 22.80
CA PHE A 470 -2.64 29.87 22.13
C PHE A 470 -1.51 28.93 22.55
N PHE A 471 -1.30 28.71 23.84
CA PHE A 471 -0.24 27.81 24.32
C PHE A 471 -0.46 26.35 23.91
N ILE A 472 -1.72 25.88 23.92
CA ILE A 472 -2.04 24.53 23.46
C ILE A 472 -1.76 24.40 21.96
N LEU A 473 -2.17 25.38 21.14
CA LEU A 473 -1.93 25.40 19.70
C LEU A 473 -0.44 25.48 19.36
N LEU A 474 0.31 26.28 20.11
CA LEU A 474 1.76 26.38 19.96
C LEU A 474 2.43 25.04 20.28
N GLY A 475 2.07 24.41 21.39
CA GLY A 475 2.58 23.10 21.78
C GLY A 475 2.25 22.01 20.76
N GLY A 476 1.01 21.98 20.26
CA GLY A 476 0.59 21.05 19.21
C GLY A 476 1.37 21.26 17.90
N SER A 477 1.53 22.51 17.48
CA SER A 477 2.25 22.86 16.24
C SER A 477 3.73 22.51 16.31
N ILE A 478 4.39 22.76 17.46
CA ILE A 478 5.79 22.37 17.69
C ILE A 478 5.92 20.84 17.66
N LEU A 479 5.00 20.12 18.30
CA LEU A 479 5.02 18.65 18.33
C LEU A 479 4.82 18.06 16.92
N LEU A 480 3.88 18.61 16.14
CA LEU A 480 3.65 18.19 14.76
C LEU A 480 4.89 18.45 13.89
N ALA A 481 5.46 19.65 13.97
CA ALA A 481 6.67 20.02 13.23
C ALA A 481 7.86 19.11 13.59
N ALA A 482 8.05 18.81 14.89
CA ALA A 482 9.08 17.90 15.36
C ALA A 482 8.88 16.47 14.83
N ASN A 483 7.65 15.96 14.83
CA ASN A 483 7.35 14.63 14.29
C ASN A 483 7.56 14.55 12.78
N VAL A 484 7.17 15.58 12.02
CA VAL A 484 7.42 15.66 10.57
C VAL A 484 8.93 15.71 10.30
N ALA A 485 9.68 16.53 11.03
CA ALA A 485 11.14 16.62 10.89
C ALA A 485 11.83 15.28 11.22
N LEU A 486 11.41 14.61 12.29
CA LEU A 486 11.93 13.29 12.68
C LEU A 486 11.58 12.22 11.65
N GLY A 487 10.35 12.24 11.12
CA GLY A 487 9.90 11.34 10.05
C GLY A 487 10.72 11.51 8.77
N LEU A 488 10.93 12.76 8.33
CA LEU A 488 11.78 13.07 7.18
C LEU A 488 13.22 12.62 7.43
N TRP A 489 13.79 12.93 8.60
CA TRP A 489 15.15 12.51 8.96
C TRP A 489 15.33 10.99 8.90
N MET A 490 14.40 10.21 9.48
CA MET A 490 14.46 8.75 9.44
C MET A 490 14.40 8.18 8.02
N VAL A 491 13.69 8.86 7.12
CA VAL A 491 13.55 8.45 5.73
C VAL A 491 14.76 8.85 4.88
N THR A 492 15.44 9.96 5.20
CA THR A 492 16.65 10.41 4.49
C THR A 492 17.96 9.88 5.05
N ALA A 493 17.98 9.44 6.32
CA ALA A 493 19.18 8.91 6.98
C ALA A 493 19.39 7.40 6.76
N ARG A 494 18.46 6.74 6.04
CA ARG A 494 18.64 5.41 5.45
C ARG A 494 19.12 5.55 4.02
#